data_AF-A0A660Q9R1-F1
#
_entry.id   AF-A0A660Q9R1-F1
#
_cell.length_a   1.000
_cell.length_b   1.000
_cell.length_c   1.000
_cell.angle_alpha   90.00
_cell.angle_beta   90.00
_cell.angle_gamma   90.00
#
_symmetry.space_group_name_H-M   'P 1'
#
loop_
_entity.id
_entity.type
_entity.pdbx_description
1 polymer ?
#
loop_
_entity_poly.entity_id
_entity_poly.type
_entity_poly.pdbx_seq_one_letter_code
_entity_poly.pdbx_strand_id
1 'polypeptide(L)'
;MGFHTIIKTIFEAALMGAFVLSLGYFIVTAFALALSRLRNDPEIIEDTTLYPTVTVQIPTYNELAALNCAKCCLDFDYPAEKIQILIGDDSNKPEISTKIDAFAAANPRIEISRRGDNTGFKPGNLNVMLPKSMGDYLLILDSDFLPKEDFLKRLVVPVIKDPSLAGVQAAWKIINVHDNHSTLMG
;
A
#
# COMPACT_ATOMS: atom_id res chain seq x y z
N MET A 1 -27.89 -45.67 25.67
CA MET A 1 -26.89 -45.49 24.60
C MET A 1 -25.52 -45.68 25.21
N GLY A 2 -24.66 -46.53 24.64
CA GLY A 2 -23.34 -46.80 25.23
C GLY A 2 -22.40 -45.60 25.09
N PHE A 3 -21.49 -45.41 26.06
CA PHE A 3 -20.47 -44.35 26.04
C PHE A 3 -19.69 -44.31 24.72
N HIS A 4 -19.33 -45.49 24.19
CA HIS A 4 -18.70 -45.64 22.88
C HIS A 4 -19.54 -45.06 21.73
N THR A 5 -20.85 -45.27 21.73
CA THR A 5 -21.75 -44.77 20.68
C THR A 5 -21.81 -43.24 20.72
N ILE A 6 -21.84 -42.63 21.91
CA ILE A 6 -21.85 -41.16 22.06
C ILE A 6 -20.56 -40.56 21.50
N ILE A 7 -19.39 -41.11 21.87
CA ILE A 7 -18.09 -40.64 21.35
C ILE A 7 -18.03 -40.76 19.84
N LYS A 8 -18.46 -41.91 19.29
CA LYS A 8 -18.48 -42.14 17.84
C LYS A 8 -19.34 -41.10 17.11
N THR A 9 -20.54 -40.83 17.60
CA THR A 9 -21.44 -39.84 16.99
C THR A 9 -20.85 -38.43 17.03
N ILE A 10 -20.22 -38.03 18.15
CA ILE A 10 -19.55 -36.72 18.25
C ILE A 10 -18.39 -36.63 17.25
N PHE A 11 -17.56 -37.67 17.17
CA PHE A 11 -16.43 -37.71 16.25
C PHE A 11 -16.88 -37.62 14.78
N GLU A 12 -17.89 -38.40 14.39
CA GLU A 12 -18.44 -38.38 13.02
C GLU A 12 -19.05 -37.01 12.67
N ALA A 13 -19.77 -36.39 13.60
CA ALA A 13 -20.32 -35.04 13.41
C ALA A 13 -19.21 -33.99 13.26
N ALA A 14 -18.15 -34.07 14.08
CA ALA A 14 -17.00 -33.16 13.98
C ALA A 14 -16.24 -33.36 12.66
N LEU A 15 -16.04 -34.61 12.23
CA LEU A 15 -15.38 -34.93 10.96
C LEU A 15 -16.20 -34.43 9.76
N MET A 16 -17.53 -34.61 9.79
CA MET A 16 -18.43 -34.07 8.77
C MET A 16 -18.39 -32.54 8.73
N GLY A 17 -18.38 -31.89 9.90
CA GLY A 17 -18.24 -30.44 10.00
C GLY A 17 -16.93 -29.94 9.40
N ALA A 18 -15.80 -30.58 9.74
CA ALA A 18 -14.49 -30.26 9.18
C ALA A 18 -14.45 -30.45 7.64
N PHE A 19 -15.06 -31.53 7.15
CA PHE A 19 -15.17 -31.79 5.72
C PHE A 19 -15.97 -30.71 5.00
N VAL A 20 -17.15 -30.34 5.52
CA VAL A 20 -18.01 -29.30 4.92
C VAL A 20 -17.31 -27.95 4.90
N LEU A 21 -16.64 -27.56 6.00
CA LEU A 21 -15.85 -26.33 6.05
C LEU A 21 -14.69 -26.34 5.05
N SER A 22 -13.97 -27.46 4.95
CA SER A 22 -12.85 -27.61 4.02
C SER A 22 -13.31 -27.56 2.56
N LEU A 23 -14.42 -28.22 2.24
CA LEU A 23 -15.02 -28.19 0.91
C LEU A 23 -15.53 -26.79 0.56
N GLY A 24 -16.16 -26.09 1.51
CA GLY A 24 -16.58 -24.70 1.34
C GLY A 24 -15.40 -23.77 1.05
N TYR A 25 -14.32 -23.88 1.83
CA TYR A 25 -13.09 -23.13 1.60
C TYR A 25 -12.46 -23.43 0.23
N PHE A 26 -12.42 -24.71 -0.17
CA PHE A 26 -11.94 -25.12 -1.49
C PHE A 26 -12.78 -24.51 -2.61
N ILE A 27 -14.12 -24.54 -2.52
CA ILE A 27 -15.01 -23.96 -3.53
C ILE A 27 -14.80 -22.45 -3.64
N VAL A 28 -14.75 -21.74 -2.51
CA VAL A 28 -14.49 -20.27 -2.50
C VAL A 28 -13.14 -19.96 -3.14
N THR A 29 -12.11 -20.73 -2.83
CA THR A 29 -10.76 -20.54 -3.37
C THR A 29 -10.71 -20.85 -4.87
N ALA A 30 -11.29 -21.98 -5.31
CA ALA A 30 -11.35 -22.35 -6.72
C ALA A 30 -12.14 -21.32 -7.53
N PHE A 31 -13.24 -20.81 -6.98
CA PHE A 31 -14.03 -19.76 -7.60
C PHE A 31 -13.25 -18.43 -7.66
N ALA A 32 -12.58 -18.03 -6.58
CA ALA A 32 -11.74 -16.83 -6.57
C ALA A 32 -10.59 -16.92 -7.58
N LEU A 33 -9.95 -18.09 -7.71
CA LEU A 33 -8.91 -18.35 -8.72
C LEU A 33 -9.47 -18.36 -10.15
N ALA A 34 -10.69 -18.87 -10.36
CA ALA A 34 -11.33 -18.82 -11.66
C ALA A 34 -11.67 -17.37 -12.06
N LEU A 35 -12.18 -16.57 -11.12
CA LEU A 35 -12.47 -15.15 -11.34
C LEU A 35 -11.21 -14.31 -11.52
N SER A 36 -10.11 -14.62 -10.81
CA SER A 36 -8.85 -13.88 -10.96
C SER A 36 -8.24 -14.04 -12.36
N ARG A 37 -8.48 -15.17 -13.04
CA ARG A 37 -8.10 -15.37 -14.45
C ARG A 37 -8.90 -14.52 -15.42
N LEU A 38 -10.06 -14.02 -15.02
CA LEU A 38 -10.89 -13.09 -15.82
C LEU A 38 -10.54 -11.63 -15.54
N ARG A 39 -9.60 -11.35 -14.63
CA ARG A 39 -9.21 -9.98 -14.30
C ARG A 39 -8.36 -9.42 -15.43
N ASN A 40 -8.87 -8.36 -16.07
CA ASN A 40 -8.13 -7.61 -17.07
C ASN A 40 -6.89 -6.96 -16.44
N ASP A 41 -5.87 -6.75 -17.27
CA ASP A 41 -4.74 -5.91 -16.89
C ASP A 41 -5.22 -4.49 -16.59
N PRO A 42 -4.55 -3.77 -15.67
CA PRO A 42 -4.94 -2.41 -15.35
C PRO A 42 -4.78 -1.54 -16.60
N GLU A 43 -5.85 -0.85 -16.97
CA GLU A 43 -5.87 0.08 -18.09
C GLU A 43 -4.99 1.30 -17.82
N ILE A 44 -4.46 1.89 -18.89
CA ILE A 44 -3.74 3.16 -18.87
C ILE A 44 -4.44 4.10 -19.84
N ILE A 45 -4.74 5.32 -19.39
CA ILE A 45 -5.26 6.39 -20.23
C ILE A 45 -4.07 7.23 -20.69
N GLU A 46 -3.79 7.28 -22.00
CA GLU A 46 -2.61 7.99 -22.54
C GLU A 46 -2.75 9.52 -22.47
N ASP A 47 -3.97 10.05 -22.42
CA ASP A 47 -4.21 11.49 -22.31
C ASP A 47 -3.92 11.98 -20.89
N THR A 48 -2.70 12.49 -20.69
CA THR A 48 -2.22 13.03 -19.40
C THR A 48 -2.90 14.33 -18.99
N THR A 49 -3.67 14.99 -19.88
CA THR A 49 -4.42 16.20 -19.50
C THR A 49 -5.51 15.89 -18.48
N LEU A 50 -6.08 14.68 -18.54
CA LEU A 50 -7.12 14.16 -17.64
C LEU A 50 -6.60 13.77 -16.25
N TYR A 51 -5.28 13.64 -16.11
CA TYR A 51 -4.68 13.17 -14.86
C TYR A 51 -4.88 14.19 -13.73
N PRO A 52 -5.31 13.79 -12.53
CA PRO A 52 -5.49 14.70 -11.41
C PRO A 52 -4.15 15.16 -10.82
N THR A 53 -4.17 16.18 -9.97
CA THR A 53 -2.99 16.48 -9.15
C THR A 53 -2.92 15.53 -7.94
N VAL A 54 -1.72 15.09 -7.56
CA VAL A 54 -1.52 14.08 -6.52
C VAL A 54 -0.41 14.52 -5.56
N THR A 55 -0.70 14.50 -4.26
CA THR A 55 0.34 14.59 -3.23
C THR A 55 0.68 13.19 -2.73
N VAL A 56 1.94 12.79 -2.90
CA VAL A 56 2.49 11.55 -2.34
C VAL A 56 2.98 11.83 -0.93
N GLN A 57 2.42 11.14 0.06
CA GLN A 57 2.85 11.19 1.45
C GLN A 57 3.63 9.92 1.82
N ILE A 58 4.86 10.10 2.29
CA ILE A 58 5.76 9.02 2.72
C ILE A 58 6.11 9.25 4.20
N PRO A 59 5.26 8.80 5.15
CA PRO A 59 5.60 8.85 6.56
C PRO A 59 6.74 7.88 6.88
N THR A 60 7.70 8.31 7.70
CA THR A 60 8.85 7.50 8.12
C THR A 60 9.22 7.76 9.59
N TYR A 61 9.73 6.72 10.24
CA TYR A 61 10.27 6.79 11.59
C TYR A 61 11.55 5.95 11.68
N ASN A 62 12.71 6.61 11.64
CA ASN A 62 14.03 5.97 11.71
C ASN A 62 14.36 4.99 10.56
N GLU A 63 13.74 5.16 9.39
CA GLU A 63 13.89 4.25 8.24
C GLU A 63 14.41 4.97 7.00
N LEU A 64 15.61 4.62 6.54
CA LEU A 64 16.15 5.14 5.27
C LEU A 64 15.47 4.55 4.04
N ALA A 65 14.65 3.51 4.20
CA ALA A 65 13.85 2.95 3.11
C ALA A 65 13.02 4.04 2.42
N ALA A 66 12.57 5.06 3.16
CA ALA A 66 11.83 6.21 2.66
C ALA A 66 12.53 6.90 1.48
N LEU A 67 13.87 6.91 1.45
CA LEU A 67 14.63 7.49 0.34
C LEU A 67 14.49 6.67 -0.95
N ASN A 68 14.41 5.33 -0.83
CA ASN A 68 14.19 4.45 -1.97
C ASN A 68 12.76 4.61 -2.50
N CYS A 69 11.76 4.66 -1.60
CA CYS A 69 10.37 4.92 -1.95
C CYS A 69 10.22 6.28 -2.67
N ALA A 70 10.80 7.34 -2.09
CA ALA A 70 10.78 8.67 -2.68
C ALA A 70 11.50 8.71 -4.03
N LYS A 71 12.61 7.99 -4.19
CA LYS A 71 13.29 7.84 -5.48
C LYS A 71 12.39 7.21 -6.53
N CYS A 72 11.71 6.10 -6.21
CA CYS A 72 10.74 5.50 -7.12
C CYS A 72 9.60 6.46 -7.50
N CYS A 73 9.17 7.31 -6.57
CA CYS A 73 8.14 8.32 -6.84
C CYS A 73 8.63 9.45 -7.77
N LEU A 74 9.92 9.81 -7.68
CA LEU A 74 10.53 10.77 -8.62
C LEU A 74 10.57 10.25 -10.05
N ASP A 75 10.60 8.93 -10.22
CA ASP A 75 10.66 8.22 -11.50
C ASP A 75 9.26 7.85 -12.04
N PHE A 76 8.17 8.36 -11.44
CA PHE A 76 6.83 8.14 -11.97
C PHE A 76 6.69 8.70 -13.39
N ASP A 77 6.14 7.87 -14.28
CA ASP A 77 5.71 8.24 -15.62
C ASP A 77 4.38 9.01 -15.54
N TYR A 78 4.50 10.27 -15.11
CA TYR A 78 3.38 11.16 -14.82
C TYR A 78 3.87 12.63 -14.92
N PRO A 79 3.01 13.59 -15.30
CA PRO A 79 3.42 15.00 -15.37
C PRO A 79 3.97 15.51 -14.04
N ALA A 80 5.22 15.97 -14.04
CA ALA A 80 5.95 16.33 -12.82
C ALA A 80 5.29 17.50 -12.05
N GLU A 81 4.66 18.42 -12.78
CA GLU A 81 3.90 19.55 -12.24
C GLU A 81 2.59 19.14 -11.55
N LYS A 82 2.13 17.91 -11.77
CA LYS A 82 0.93 17.35 -11.13
C LYS A 82 1.26 16.49 -9.91
N ILE A 83 2.54 16.37 -9.53
CA ILE A 83 2.98 15.58 -8.38
C ILE A 83 3.69 16.47 -7.37
N GLN A 84 3.25 16.36 -6.12
CA GLN A 84 4.01 16.81 -4.95
C GLN A 84 4.49 15.58 -4.17
N ILE A 85 5.76 15.52 -3.77
CA ILE A 85 6.29 14.43 -2.94
C ILE A 85 6.66 14.99 -1.56
N LEU A 86 6.01 14.47 -0.51
CA LEU A 86 6.16 14.93 0.86
C LEU A 86 6.60 13.77 1.77
N ILE A 87 7.80 13.91 2.36
CA ILE A 87 8.34 12.97 3.34
C ILE A 87 7.97 13.46 4.74
N GLY A 88 7.25 12.65 5.50
CA GLY A 88 6.91 12.91 6.90
C GLY A 88 7.96 12.29 7.82
N ASP A 89 9.01 13.04 8.18
CA ASP A 89 10.11 12.55 9.01
C ASP A 89 9.83 12.75 10.50
N ASP A 90 9.44 11.66 11.18
CA ASP A 90 9.26 11.59 12.65
C ASP A 90 10.50 11.01 13.36
N SER A 91 11.62 10.82 12.64
CA SER A 91 12.79 10.14 13.19
C SER A 91 13.35 10.85 14.42
N ASN A 92 13.72 10.07 15.43
CA ASN A 92 14.43 10.56 16.62
C ASN A 92 15.94 10.33 16.53
N LYS A 93 16.42 9.76 15.42
CA LYS A 93 17.83 9.53 15.10
C LYS A 93 18.35 10.63 14.17
N PRO A 94 19.18 11.57 14.66
CA PRO A 94 19.65 12.71 13.85
C PRO A 94 20.38 12.28 12.56
N GLU A 95 21.06 11.14 12.57
CA GLU A 95 21.75 10.59 11.41
C GLU A 95 20.81 10.18 10.27
N ILE A 96 19.55 9.84 10.59
CA ILE A 96 18.51 9.53 9.60
C ILE A 96 17.97 10.83 9.01
N SER A 97 17.57 11.78 9.86
CA SER A 97 17.07 13.08 9.41
C SER A 97 18.08 13.84 8.57
N THR A 98 19.37 13.80 8.93
CA THR A 98 20.46 14.42 8.14
C THR A 98 20.54 13.84 6.72
N LYS A 99 20.32 12.54 6.55
CA LYS A 99 20.31 11.90 5.23
C LYS A 99 19.06 12.26 4.42
N ILE A 100 17.91 12.37 5.09
CA ILE A 100 16.67 12.85 4.46
C ILE A 100 16.84 14.30 3.99
N ASP A 101 17.46 15.16 4.81
CA ASP A 101 17.76 16.55 4.45
C ASP A 101 18.69 16.64 3.25
N ALA A 102 19.78 15.86 3.24
CA ALA A 102 20.70 15.81 2.12
C ALA A 102 20.02 15.31 0.83
N PHE A 103 19.11 14.34 0.95
CA PHE A 103 18.35 13.81 -0.19
C PHE A 103 17.37 14.85 -0.74
N ALA A 104 16.62 15.55 0.11
CA ALA A 104 15.70 16.61 -0.34
C ALA A 104 16.46 17.81 -0.93
N ALA A 105 17.61 18.18 -0.37
CA ALA A 105 18.46 19.23 -0.92
C ALA A 105 18.97 18.91 -2.34
N ALA A 106 19.17 17.64 -2.64
CA ALA A 106 19.56 17.17 -3.98
C ALA A 106 18.36 17.02 -4.95
N ASN A 107 17.12 17.02 -4.44
CA ASN A 107 15.92 16.73 -5.22
C ASN A 107 14.84 17.80 -4.96
N PRO A 108 14.78 18.88 -5.77
CA PRO A 108 13.89 20.02 -5.55
C PRO A 108 12.39 19.72 -5.51
N ARG A 109 11.98 18.53 -5.99
CA ARG A 109 10.57 18.06 -5.96
C ARG A 109 10.18 17.40 -4.63
N ILE A 110 11.11 17.25 -3.70
CA ILE A 110 10.88 16.61 -2.41
C ILE A 110 10.77 17.68 -1.32
N GLU A 111 9.65 17.65 -0.62
CA GLU A 111 9.42 18.43 0.57
C GLU A 111 9.52 17.54 1.82
N ILE A 112 9.94 18.13 2.93
CA ILE A 112 10.02 17.45 4.21
C ILE A 112 9.03 18.10 5.19
N SER A 113 8.22 17.28 5.82
CA SER A 113 7.40 17.64 6.97
C SER A 113 7.95 16.97 8.22
N ARG A 114 8.25 17.77 9.25
CA ARG A 114 8.59 17.27 10.58
C ARG A 114 7.61 17.81 11.60
N ARG A 115 7.39 17.04 12.65
CA ARG A 115 6.72 17.46 13.88
C ARG A 115 7.63 17.13 15.06
N GLY A 116 7.50 17.89 16.14
CA GLY A 116 8.38 17.76 17.30
C GLY A 116 8.07 16.55 18.20
N ASP A 117 6.88 15.95 18.06
CA ASP A 117 6.44 14.80 18.86
C ASP A 117 5.88 13.68 17.96
N ASN A 118 6.04 12.42 18.38
CA ASN A 118 5.51 11.26 17.65
C ASN A 118 4.07 10.90 18.11
N THR A 119 3.27 11.92 18.45
CA THR A 119 1.94 11.72 19.03
C THR A 119 0.98 11.15 18.00
N GLY A 120 0.38 9.99 18.28
CA GLY A 120 -0.53 9.34 17.33
C GLY A 120 0.17 8.69 16.14
N PHE A 121 1.49 8.47 16.20
CA PHE A 121 2.26 7.64 15.26
C PHE A 121 2.00 8.02 13.78
N LYS A 122 1.94 7.04 12.87
CA LYS A 122 1.67 7.25 11.44
C LYS A 122 0.42 8.13 11.18
N PRO A 123 -0.77 7.88 11.77
CA PRO A 123 -1.92 8.76 11.60
C PRO A 123 -1.65 10.22 11.99
N GLY A 124 -0.94 10.45 13.09
CA GLY A 124 -0.58 11.80 13.51
C GLY A 124 0.37 12.48 12.53
N ASN A 125 1.33 11.74 11.96
CA ASN A 125 2.26 12.25 10.96
C ASN A 125 1.52 12.63 9.66
N LEU A 126 0.64 11.75 9.18
CA LEU A 126 -0.24 12.00 8.03
C LEU A 126 -1.11 13.25 8.25
N ASN A 127 -1.66 13.44 9.46
CA ASN A 127 -2.46 14.62 9.79
C ASN A 127 -1.66 15.93 9.75
N VAL A 128 -0.35 15.90 10.07
CA VAL A 128 0.53 17.08 9.96
C VAL A 128 0.90 17.37 8.49
N MET A 129 1.00 16.34 7.66
CA MET A 129 1.24 16.48 6.22
C MET A 129 0.00 16.92 5.44
N LEU A 130 -1.19 16.56 5.90
CA LEU A 130 -2.47 16.87 5.25
C LEU A 130 -2.64 18.36 4.88
N PRO A 131 -2.47 19.34 5.78
CA PRO A 131 -2.63 20.76 5.43
C PRO A 131 -1.55 21.31 4.48
N LYS A 132 -0.46 20.55 4.24
CA LYS A 132 0.61 20.89 3.29
C LYS A 132 0.42 20.25 1.91
N SER A 133 -0.56 19.35 1.80
CA SER A 133 -0.81 18.61 0.57
C SER A 133 -1.60 19.47 -0.41
N MET A 134 -1.11 19.56 -1.64
CA MET A 134 -1.65 20.44 -2.69
C MET A 134 -2.45 19.70 -3.77
N GLY A 135 -2.36 18.36 -3.83
CA GLY A 135 -3.04 17.56 -4.83
C GLY A 135 -4.53 17.35 -4.54
N ASP A 136 -5.30 17.14 -5.60
CA ASP A 136 -6.72 16.73 -5.54
C ASP A 136 -6.88 15.37 -4.83
N TYR A 137 -5.87 14.50 -4.97
CA TYR A 137 -5.80 13.21 -4.32
C TYR A 137 -4.52 13.05 -3.49
N LEU A 138 -4.62 12.23 -2.44
CA LEU A 138 -3.49 11.81 -1.62
C LEU A 138 -3.11 10.38 -1.96
N LEU A 139 -1.83 10.17 -2.29
CA LEU A 139 -1.24 8.85 -2.35
C LEU A 139 -0.42 8.61 -1.09
N ILE A 140 -0.85 7.68 -0.24
CA ILE A 140 -0.11 7.31 0.97
C ILE A 140 0.71 6.06 0.67
N LEU A 141 2.03 6.15 0.82
CA LEU A 141 2.96 5.03 0.67
C LEU A 141 3.73 4.81 1.96
N ASP A 142 3.89 3.55 2.37
CA ASP A 142 4.84 3.23 3.42
C ASP A 142 6.28 3.49 2.96
N SER A 143 7.17 3.71 3.92
CA SER A 143 8.57 4.06 3.67
C SER A 143 9.31 3.01 2.83
N ASP A 144 8.88 1.75 2.86
CA ASP A 144 9.48 0.60 2.19
C ASP A 144 8.80 0.21 0.86
N PHE A 145 7.80 0.98 0.42
CA PHE A 145 7.15 0.71 -0.87
C PHE A 145 8.06 1.08 -2.02
N LEU A 146 8.13 0.19 -3.02
CA LEU A 146 8.91 0.39 -4.25
C LEU A 146 7.95 0.37 -5.45
N PRO A 147 7.15 1.43 -5.65
CA PRO A 147 6.21 1.49 -6.77
C PRO A 147 6.97 1.53 -8.11
N LYS A 148 6.36 0.94 -9.14
CA LYS A 148 6.89 1.01 -10.52
C LYS A 148 6.62 2.39 -11.12
N GLU A 149 7.36 2.75 -12.16
CA GLU A 149 7.20 4.02 -12.90
C GLU A 149 5.75 4.24 -13.38
N ASP A 150 5.09 3.17 -13.83
CA ASP A 150 3.71 3.18 -14.32
C ASP A 150 2.64 3.08 -13.23
N PHE A 151 3.03 3.04 -11.94
CA PHE A 151 2.13 2.75 -10.84
C PHE A 151 1.01 3.80 -10.72
N LEU A 152 1.39 5.08 -10.68
CA LEU A 152 0.43 6.15 -10.44
C LEU A 152 -0.54 6.29 -11.61
N LYS A 153 -0.06 6.21 -12.86
CA LYS A 153 -0.92 6.30 -14.05
C LYS A 153 -1.97 5.19 -14.11
N ARG A 154 -1.65 3.97 -13.66
CA ARG A 154 -2.63 2.87 -13.52
C ARG A 154 -3.60 3.12 -12.37
N LEU A 155 -3.10 3.68 -11.26
CA LEU A 155 -3.88 3.88 -10.04
C LEU A 155 -4.97 4.94 -10.19
N VAL A 156 -4.73 5.99 -10.98
CA VAL A 156 -5.69 7.11 -11.14
C VAL A 156 -6.83 6.80 -12.13
N VAL A 157 -6.73 5.75 -12.95
CA VAL A 157 -7.74 5.47 -13.98
C VAL A 157 -9.17 5.34 -13.43
N PRO A 158 -9.42 4.62 -12.31
CA PRO A 158 -10.77 4.56 -11.75
C PRO A 158 -11.34 5.93 -11.39
N VAL A 159 -10.54 6.82 -10.77
CA VAL A 159 -11.01 8.15 -10.37
C VAL A 159 -11.19 9.10 -11.55
N ILE A 160 -10.43 8.92 -12.64
CA ILE A 160 -10.65 9.64 -13.89
C ILE A 160 -12.00 9.24 -14.50
N LYS A 161 -12.35 7.95 -14.46
CA LYS A 161 -13.60 7.43 -15.02
C LYS A 161 -14.83 7.75 -14.17
N ASP A 162 -14.65 7.75 -12.86
CA ASP A 162 -15.70 8.08 -11.91
C ASP A 162 -15.16 9.05 -10.85
N PRO A 163 -15.33 10.37 -11.08
CA PRO A 163 -14.92 11.41 -10.14
C PRO A 163 -15.62 11.35 -8.77
N SER A 164 -16.68 10.54 -8.61
CA SER A 164 -17.36 10.36 -7.32
C SER A 164 -16.65 9.37 -6.39
N LEU A 165 -15.66 8.63 -6.89
CA LEU A 165 -14.89 7.68 -6.10
C LEU A 165 -14.02 8.38 -5.04
N ALA A 166 -14.21 7.95 -3.79
CA ALA A 166 -13.45 8.47 -2.65
C ALA A 166 -12.02 7.94 -2.55
N GLY A 167 -11.69 6.82 -3.21
CA GLY A 167 -10.35 6.24 -3.15
C GLY A 167 -10.18 4.98 -3.96
N VAL A 168 -8.92 4.62 -4.19
CA VAL A 168 -8.49 3.44 -4.93
C VAL A 168 -7.38 2.75 -4.14
N GLN A 169 -7.42 1.42 -4.06
CA GLN A 169 -6.40 0.62 -3.39
C GLN A 169 -5.63 -0.22 -4.40
N ALA A 170 -4.30 -0.13 -4.37
CA ALA A 170 -3.43 -1.04 -5.12
C ALA A 170 -3.20 -2.35 -4.36
N ALA A 171 -3.00 -3.44 -5.11
CA ALA A 171 -2.56 -4.71 -4.54
C ALA A 171 -1.10 -4.62 -4.06
N TRP A 172 -0.83 -5.18 -2.88
CA TRP A 172 0.52 -5.27 -2.33
C TRP A 172 1.23 -6.49 -2.88
N LYS A 173 2.51 -6.34 -3.22
CA LYS A 173 3.36 -7.45 -3.66
C LYS A 173 4.63 -7.47 -2.82
N ILE A 174 4.82 -8.57 -2.09
CA ILE A 174 6.01 -8.83 -1.30
C ILE A 174 7.16 -9.18 -2.24
N ILE A 175 8.30 -8.52 -2.09
CA ILE A 175 9.47 -8.70 -2.96
C ILE A 175 10.49 -9.71 -2.40
N ASN A 176 10.45 -9.96 -1.10
CA ASN A 176 11.42 -10.77 -0.35
C ASN A 176 10.81 -12.09 0.17
N VAL A 177 9.87 -12.68 -0.57
CA VAL A 177 9.15 -13.90 -0.19
C VAL A 177 10.05 -15.10 0.14
N HIS A 178 11.30 -15.10 -0.34
CA HIS A 178 12.29 -16.16 -0.11
C HIS A 178 13.33 -15.82 0.98
N ASP A 179 13.28 -14.63 1.57
CA ASP A 179 14.33 -14.15 2.46
C ASP A 179 14.06 -14.51 3.93
N ASN A 180 12.79 -14.74 4.30
CA ASN A 180 12.42 -15.16 5.64
C ASN A 180 11.11 -15.96 5.67
N HIS A 181 10.89 -16.68 6.78
CA HIS A 181 9.73 -17.55 6.95
C HIS A 181 8.42 -16.77 7.12
N SER A 182 8.46 -15.54 7.63
CA SER A 182 7.29 -14.70 7.83
C SER A 182 6.68 -14.24 6.50
N THR A 183 7.52 -13.94 5.51
CA THR A 183 7.10 -13.57 4.15
C THR A 183 6.75 -14.76 3.26
N LEU A 184 7.02 -15.99 3.72
CA LEU A 184 6.67 -17.22 3.00
C LEU A 184 5.23 -17.69 3.33
N MET A 185 4.69 -17.26 4.47
CA MET A 185 3.34 -17.62 4.92
C MET A 185 2.28 -16.53 4.65
N GLY A 186 2.69 -15.33 4.23
CA GLY A 186 1.80 -14.21 3.86
C GLY A 186 1.58 -14.11 2.37
#